data_AF-A0A419I3G7-F1
#
_entry.id   AF-A0A419I3G7-F1
#
_cell.length_a   1.000
_cell.length_b   1.000
_cell.length_c   1.000
_cell.angle_alpha   90.00
_cell.angle_beta   90.00
_cell.angle_gamma   90.00
#
_symmetry.space_group_name_H-M   'P 1'
#
loop_
_entity.id
_entity.type
_entity.pdbx_description
1 polymer ?
#
loop_
_entity_poly.entity_id
_entity_poly.type
_entity_poly.pdbx_seq_one_letter_code
_entity_poly.pdbx_strand_id
1 'polypeptide(L)'
;MTWGAGRWHDLRDYVHHDHYPSVDDDVAFKVTLTVRARVRSRRGQSPPDPLDLIVPAADKVIRPAARRIGGLRCGYLQHRVAGELAELTSKSTKDARISDVYCRVKLDEETAARAREVQRMRHELELDELARQQARARAQFIRDECLADPATARVYTLLERSPRLGELAGVLDGDDLVAQLAQWHEPAMPVLIAQAVIGLLGRLTPKQSYDIVDNFIGVVRGYGAPEVADQLQALNKHPDEGVHREAFPADVVNGAAKHSAAPNVS
;
A
#
# COMPACT_ATOMS: atom_id res chain seq x y z
N MET A 1 -15.24 9.13 -73.17
CA MET A 1 -14.18 8.51 -72.34
C MET A 1 -14.44 7.01 -72.26
N THR A 2 -13.70 6.22 -73.02
CA THR A 2 -13.81 4.76 -73.08
C THR A 2 -13.09 4.14 -71.88
N TRP A 3 -13.86 3.49 -71.01
CA TRP A 3 -13.31 2.74 -69.88
C TRP A 3 -12.62 1.49 -70.41
N GLY A 4 -11.28 1.48 -70.43
CA GLY A 4 -10.52 0.29 -70.78
C GLY A 4 -10.89 -0.90 -69.89
N ALA A 5 -11.12 -2.06 -70.51
CA ALA A 5 -11.49 -3.32 -69.88
C ALA A 5 -10.33 -3.87 -69.04
N GLY A 6 -10.09 -3.29 -67.87
CA GLY A 6 -9.18 -3.82 -66.85
C GLY A 6 -9.87 -4.93 -66.06
N ARG A 7 -9.19 -6.03 -65.80
CA ARG A 7 -9.70 -7.13 -64.98
C ARG A 7 -9.43 -6.82 -63.51
N TRP A 8 -10.45 -6.95 -62.67
CA TRP A 8 -10.26 -6.95 -61.22
C TRP A 8 -9.68 -8.28 -60.78
N HIS A 9 -8.65 -8.23 -59.95
CA HIS A 9 -8.13 -9.39 -59.25
C HIS A 9 -9.02 -9.74 -58.06
N ASP A 10 -8.88 -10.98 -57.60
CA ASP A 10 -9.52 -11.45 -56.37
C ASP A 10 -9.04 -10.65 -55.16
N LEU A 11 -9.84 -10.71 -54.09
CA LEU A 11 -9.52 -10.07 -52.82
C LEU A 11 -8.27 -10.73 -52.22
N ARG A 12 -7.24 -9.94 -51.93
CA ARG A 12 -5.97 -10.41 -51.37
C ARG A 12 -5.55 -9.56 -50.18
N ASP A 13 -4.76 -10.17 -49.32
CA ASP A 13 -4.15 -9.52 -48.17
C ASP A 13 -2.74 -9.07 -48.53
N TYR A 14 -2.45 -7.80 -48.24
CA TYR A 14 -1.15 -7.16 -48.43
C TYR A 14 -0.61 -6.82 -47.05
N VAL A 15 0.64 -7.20 -46.77
CA VAL A 15 1.21 -7.11 -45.42
C VAL A 15 2.43 -6.21 -45.42
N HIS A 16 2.47 -5.29 -44.47
CA HIS A 16 3.61 -4.41 -44.21
C HIS A 16 4.06 -4.54 -42.75
N HIS A 17 5.38 -4.56 -42.53
CA HIS A 17 5.98 -4.66 -41.20
C HIS A 17 6.81 -3.41 -40.94
N ASP A 18 6.62 -2.81 -39.77
CA ASP A 18 7.35 -1.62 -39.37
C ASP A 18 7.52 -1.55 -37.85
N HIS A 19 8.45 -0.69 -37.40
CA HIS A 19 8.78 -0.50 -36.00
C HIS A 19 8.47 0.92 -35.55
N TYR A 20 7.75 1.03 -34.42
CA TYR A 20 7.33 2.32 -33.89
C TYR A 20 7.88 2.51 -32.48
N PRO A 21 8.65 3.59 -32.22
CA PRO A 21 9.16 3.86 -30.88
C PRO A 21 8.00 4.13 -29.92
N SER A 22 8.09 3.54 -28.72
CA SER A 22 7.15 3.79 -27.63
C SER A 22 7.55 5.04 -26.84
N VAL A 23 6.82 5.37 -25.77
CA VAL A 23 7.24 6.41 -24.81
C VAL A 23 8.38 5.94 -23.90
N ASP A 24 8.54 4.62 -23.73
CA ASP A 24 9.64 4.06 -22.95
C ASP A 24 10.91 4.04 -23.82
N ASP A 25 12.00 4.57 -23.26
CA ASP A 25 13.31 4.58 -23.91
C ASP A 25 13.73 3.16 -24.31
N ASP A 26 14.32 3.03 -25.51
CA ASP A 26 14.77 1.76 -26.11
C ASP A 26 13.69 0.68 -26.30
N VAL A 27 12.41 1.04 -26.25
CA VAL A 27 11.29 0.11 -26.49
C VAL A 27 10.54 0.50 -27.75
N ALA A 28 10.46 -0.42 -28.72
CA ALA A 28 9.75 -0.24 -29.97
C ALA A 28 8.69 -1.33 -30.21
N PHE A 29 7.50 -0.91 -30.64
CA PHE A 29 6.45 -1.81 -31.09
C PHE A 29 6.78 -2.40 -32.45
N LYS A 30 6.59 -3.71 -32.59
CA LYS A 30 6.55 -4.41 -33.88
C LYS A 30 5.12 -4.37 -34.39
N VAL A 31 4.88 -3.62 -35.46
CA VAL A 31 3.55 -3.45 -36.04
C VAL A 31 3.47 -4.19 -37.37
N THR A 32 2.48 -5.06 -37.49
CA THR A 32 2.10 -5.70 -38.74
C THR A 32 0.81 -5.08 -39.22
N LEU A 33 0.87 -4.34 -40.32
CA LEU A 33 -0.28 -3.78 -41.00
C LEU A 33 -0.75 -4.74 -42.09
N THR A 34 -2.02 -5.11 -42.08
CA THR A 34 -2.62 -5.91 -43.14
C THR A 34 -3.73 -5.13 -43.82
N VAL A 35 -3.63 -5.02 -45.14
CA VAL A 35 -4.57 -4.33 -46.00
C VAL A 35 -5.21 -5.36 -46.92
N ARG A 36 -6.53 -5.52 -46.81
CA ARG A 36 -7.30 -6.41 -47.66
C ARG A 36 -7.88 -5.61 -48.81
N ALA A 37 -7.48 -5.91 -50.03
CA ALA A 37 -7.82 -5.09 -51.20
C ALA A 37 -8.01 -5.90 -52.49
N ARG A 38 -8.78 -5.32 -53.42
CA ARG A 38 -8.87 -5.75 -54.82
C ARG A 38 -8.16 -4.74 -55.70
N VAL A 39 -7.37 -5.22 -56.63
CA VAL A 39 -6.62 -4.36 -57.56
C VAL A 39 -7.07 -4.62 -58.99
N ARG A 40 -7.12 -3.57 -59.79
CA ARG A 40 -7.41 -3.65 -61.22
C ARG A 40 -6.10 -3.54 -61.99
N SER A 41 -5.80 -4.55 -62.81
CA SER A 41 -4.68 -4.49 -63.75
C SER A 41 -5.18 -4.11 -65.15
N ARG A 42 -4.40 -3.27 -65.83
CA ARG A 42 -4.57 -2.95 -67.26
C ARG A 42 -3.49 -3.69 -68.05
N ARG A 43 -3.81 -4.10 -69.28
CA ARG A 43 -2.84 -4.78 -70.17
C ARG A 43 -1.57 -3.94 -70.30
N GLY A 44 -0.42 -4.55 -70.00
CA GLY A 44 0.90 -3.91 -70.10
C GLY A 44 1.31 -3.05 -68.90
N GLN A 45 0.52 -2.99 -67.82
CA GLN A 45 0.86 -2.27 -66.60
C GLN A 45 0.85 -3.18 -65.37
N SER A 46 1.85 -3.03 -64.51
CA SER A 46 1.86 -3.66 -63.19
C SER A 46 0.67 -3.16 -62.35
N PRO A 47 -0.03 -4.05 -61.64
CA PRO A 47 -1.10 -3.64 -60.73
C PRO A 47 -0.53 -2.71 -59.64
N PRO A 48 -1.24 -1.62 -59.27
CA PRO A 48 -0.80 -0.74 -58.18
C PRO A 48 -0.78 -1.49 -56.85
N ASP A 49 0.19 -1.20 -55.98
CA ASP A 49 0.24 -1.75 -54.63
C ASP A 49 -0.69 -0.95 -53.71
N PRO A 50 -1.72 -1.55 -53.10
CA PRO A 50 -2.57 -0.89 -52.11
C PRO A 50 -1.80 -0.35 -50.91
N LEU A 51 -0.64 -0.92 -50.59
CA LEU A 51 0.21 -0.47 -49.48
C LEU A 51 0.74 0.95 -49.70
N ASP A 52 1.04 1.36 -50.94
CA ASP A 52 1.53 2.70 -51.26
C ASP A 52 0.54 3.80 -50.85
N LEU A 53 -0.76 3.48 -50.86
CA LEU A 53 -1.84 4.39 -50.45
C LEU A 53 -2.05 4.40 -48.94
N ILE A 54 -1.95 3.22 -48.31
CA ILE A 54 -2.37 3.02 -46.93
C ILE A 54 -1.22 3.22 -45.94
N VAL A 55 -0.01 2.77 -46.24
CA VAL A 55 1.14 2.85 -45.32
C VAL A 55 1.44 4.30 -44.90
N PRO A 56 1.53 5.29 -45.81
CA PRO A 56 1.78 6.69 -45.40
C PRO A 56 0.63 7.29 -44.58
N ALA A 57 -0.59 6.80 -44.77
CA ALA A 57 -1.75 7.25 -44.01
C ALA A 57 -1.79 6.60 -42.61
N ALA A 58 -1.49 5.31 -42.54
CA ALA A 58 -1.39 4.55 -41.30
C ALA A 58 -0.23 5.09 -40.44
N ASP A 59 0.90 5.46 -41.03
CA ASP A 59 2.04 6.03 -40.29
C ASP A 59 1.65 7.33 -39.57
N LYS A 60 0.84 8.19 -40.21
CA LYS A 60 0.32 9.42 -39.59
C LYS A 60 -0.59 9.18 -38.39
N VAL A 61 -1.18 7.99 -38.27
CA VAL A 61 -2.03 7.58 -37.16
C VAL A 61 -1.22 6.86 -36.08
N ILE A 62 -0.42 5.87 -36.49
CA ILE A 62 0.28 4.95 -35.59
C ILE A 62 1.46 5.65 -34.90
N ARG A 63 2.27 6.42 -35.63
CA ARG A 63 3.47 7.08 -35.10
C ARG A 63 3.17 8.04 -33.93
N PRO A 64 2.20 8.97 -34.02
CA PRO A 64 1.90 9.83 -32.88
C PRO A 64 1.25 9.08 -31.71
N ALA A 65 0.47 8.02 -31.97
CA ALA A 65 -0.12 7.20 -30.92
C ALA A 65 0.95 6.40 -30.16
N ALA A 66 1.89 5.76 -30.88
CA ALA A 66 2.96 4.95 -30.30
C ALA A 66 3.85 5.75 -29.34
N ARG A 67 4.20 7.00 -29.71
CA ARG A 67 5.04 7.90 -28.88
C ARG A 67 4.44 8.29 -27.52
N ARG A 68 3.16 8.02 -27.29
CA ARG A 68 2.45 8.39 -26.04
C ARG A 68 2.11 7.17 -25.18
N ILE A 69 2.40 5.96 -25.66
CA ILE A 69 1.94 4.73 -25.04
C ILE A 69 3.16 3.90 -24.64
N GLY A 70 3.17 3.41 -23.39
CA GLY A 70 4.20 2.50 -22.88
C GLY A 70 4.24 1.19 -23.65
N GLY A 71 5.43 0.65 -23.91
CA GLY A 71 5.66 -0.54 -24.73
C GLY A 71 4.87 -1.76 -24.25
N LEU A 72 4.67 -1.89 -22.94
CA LEU A 72 3.90 -2.99 -22.34
C LEU A 72 2.39 -2.91 -22.63
N ARG A 73 1.89 -1.79 -23.15
CA ARG A 73 0.47 -1.55 -23.45
C ARG A 73 0.13 -1.77 -24.93
N CYS A 74 0.69 -2.81 -25.54
CA CYS A 74 0.46 -3.17 -26.95
C CYS A 74 -1.03 -3.28 -27.33
N GLY A 75 -1.84 -3.94 -26.50
CA GLY A 75 -3.27 -4.10 -26.74
C GLY A 75 -4.01 -2.76 -26.75
N TYR A 76 -3.57 -1.80 -25.92
CA TYR A 76 -4.14 -0.46 -25.89
C TYR A 76 -3.77 0.32 -27.17
N LEU A 77 -2.52 0.25 -27.63
CA LEU A 77 -2.12 0.87 -28.90
C LEU A 77 -2.94 0.31 -30.06
N GLN A 78 -3.06 -1.03 -30.16
CA GLN A 78 -3.84 -1.68 -31.21
C GLN A 78 -5.30 -1.21 -31.23
N HIS A 79 -5.95 -1.18 -30.07
CA HIS A 79 -7.34 -0.72 -29.97
C HIS A 79 -7.45 0.78 -30.31
N ARG A 80 -6.50 1.60 -29.87
CA ARG A 80 -6.52 3.05 -30.10
C ARG A 80 -6.46 3.42 -31.57
N VAL A 81 -5.65 2.72 -32.34
CA VAL A 81 -5.46 2.98 -33.79
C VAL A 81 -6.49 2.25 -34.64
N ALA A 82 -7.13 1.18 -34.15
CA ALA A 82 -8.07 0.37 -34.94
C ALA A 82 -9.21 1.18 -35.55
N GLY A 83 -9.82 2.09 -34.79
CA GLY A 83 -10.90 2.96 -35.28
C GLY A 83 -10.44 3.88 -36.41
N GLU A 84 -9.31 4.56 -36.21
CA GLU A 84 -8.74 5.49 -37.19
C GLU A 84 -8.22 4.76 -38.45
N LEU A 85 -7.71 3.53 -38.30
CA LEU A 85 -7.33 2.68 -39.44
C LEU A 85 -8.52 2.19 -40.24
N ALA A 86 -9.66 1.91 -39.59
CA ALA A 86 -10.89 1.50 -40.27
C ALA A 86 -11.40 2.59 -41.23
N GLU A 87 -11.21 3.87 -40.90
CA GLU A 87 -11.57 4.99 -41.77
C GLU A 87 -10.74 5.03 -43.06
N LEU A 88 -9.54 4.43 -43.08
CA LEU A 88 -8.67 4.38 -44.25
C LEU A 88 -9.21 3.49 -45.39
N THR A 89 -10.22 2.65 -45.11
CA THR A 89 -10.94 1.88 -46.14
C THR A 89 -11.57 2.78 -47.21
N SER A 90 -11.88 4.03 -46.85
CA SER A 90 -12.42 5.06 -47.76
C SER A 90 -11.42 5.55 -48.82
N LYS A 91 -10.11 5.28 -48.68
CA LYS A 91 -9.04 5.75 -49.61
C LYS A 91 -8.94 4.95 -50.91
N SER A 92 -10.00 4.25 -51.29
CA SER A 92 -10.06 3.48 -52.53
C SER A 92 -9.90 4.37 -53.76
N THR A 93 -9.15 3.90 -54.74
CA THR A 93 -8.94 4.57 -56.04
C THR A 93 -9.66 3.84 -57.18
N LYS A 94 -9.56 4.36 -58.40
CA LYS A 94 -10.14 3.73 -59.60
C LYS A 94 -9.53 2.36 -59.90
N ASP A 95 -8.28 2.13 -59.49
CA ASP A 95 -7.54 0.93 -59.81
C ASP A 95 -7.18 0.08 -58.56
N ALA A 96 -7.50 0.54 -57.34
CA ALA A 96 -7.40 -0.26 -56.10
C ALA A 96 -8.58 0.01 -55.14
N ARG A 97 -9.28 -1.03 -54.71
CA ARG A 97 -10.38 -0.96 -53.74
C ARG A 97 -9.96 -1.63 -52.44
N ILE A 98 -9.95 -0.87 -51.36
CA ILE A 98 -9.62 -1.35 -50.01
C ILE A 98 -10.92 -1.81 -49.36
N SER A 99 -10.91 -3.03 -48.85
CA SER A 99 -12.03 -3.61 -48.09
C SER A 99 -11.82 -3.42 -46.60
N ASP A 100 -10.66 -3.84 -46.10
CA ASP A 100 -10.33 -3.77 -44.67
C ASP A 100 -8.89 -3.34 -44.47
N VAL A 101 -8.65 -2.63 -43.36
CA VAL A 101 -7.32 -2.30 -42.86
C VAL A 101 -7.31 -2.65 -41.38
N TYR A 102 -6.38 -3.51 -40.98
CA TYR A 102 -6.18 -3.82 -39.56
C TYR A 102 -4.70 -3.90 -39.24
N CYS A 103 -4.36 -3.58 -38.00
CA CYS A 103 -3.01 -3.70 -37.49
C CYS A 103 -2.94 -4.71 -36.36
N ARG A 104 -1.83 -5.44 -36.29
CA ARG A 104 -1.45 -6.22 -35.13
C ARG A 104 -0.23 -5.59 -34.50
N VAL A 105 -0.34 -5.25 -33.22
CA VAL A 105 0.77 -4.68 -32.45
C VAL A 105 1.33 -5.76 -31.55
N LYS A 106 2.63 -5.98 -31.63
CA LYS A 106 3.37 -6.88 -30.74
C LYS A 106 4.58 -6.16 -30.17
N LEU A 107 5.05 -6.64 -29.04
CA LEU A 107 6.37 -6.33 -28.53
C LEU A 107 7.25 -7.57 -28.69
N ASP A 108 8.53 -7.34 -28.94
CA ASP A 108 9.52 -8.40 -28.88
C ASP A 108 9.58 -9.01 -27.47
N GLU A 109 9.75 -10.32 -27.35
CA GLU A 109 9.68 -11.00 -26.06
C GLU A 109 10.83 -10.59 -25.13
N GLU A 110 12.03 -10.41 -25.67
CA GLU A 110 13.18 -9.93 -24.89
C GLU A 110 12.96 -8.49 -24.43
N THR A 111 12.44 -7.64 -25.32
CA THR A 111 12.14 -6.24 -24.98
C THR A 111 11.01 -6.14 -23.95
N ALA A 112 9.99 -7.00 -24.05
CA ALA A 112 8.90 -7.08 -23.09
C ALA A 112 9.37 -7.58 -21.72
N ALA A 113 10.29 -8.55 -21.68
CA ALA A 113 10.89 -9.03 -20.44
C ALA A 113 11.67 -7.91 -19.73
N ARG A 114 12.56 -7.22 -20.47
CA ARG A 114 13.34 -6.09 -19.95
C ARG A 114 12.44 -4.95 -19.45
N ALA A 115 11.42 -4.56 -20.22
CA ALA A 115 10.51 -3.50 -19.81
C ALA A 115 9.74 -3.85 -18.51
N ARG A 116 9.33 -5.12 -18.33
CA ARG A 116 8.70 -5.58 -17.08
C ARG A 116 9.67 -5.58 -15.91
N GLU A 117 10.93 -5.94 -16.13
CA GLU A 117 11.97 -5.89 -15.11
C GLU A 117 12.21 -4.45 -14.64
N VAL A 118 12.38 -3.52 -15.58
CA VAL A 118 12.51 -2.08 -15.25
C VAL A 118 11.28 -1.56 -14.52
N GLN A 119 10.06 -1.94 -14.94
CA GLN A 119 8.84 -1.53 -14.25
C GLN A 119 8.77 -2.08 -12.83
N ARG A 120 9.20 -3.33 -12.61
CA ARG A 120 9.26 -3.94 -11.27
C ARG A 120 10.26 -3.22 -10.38
N MET A 121 11.48 -2.97 -10.86
CA MET A 121 12.48 -2.22 -10.09
C MET A 121 12.00 -0.82 -9.73
N ARG A 122 11.35 -0.10 -10.66
CA ARG A 122 10.77 1.22 -10.38
C ARG A 122 9.69 1.14 -9.30
N HIS A 123 8.82 0.14 -9.40
CA HIS A 123 7.77 -0.07 -8.41
C HIS A 123 8.33 -0.41 -7.02
N GLU A 124 9.36 -1.24 -6.94
CA GLU A 124 10.06 -1.54 -5.68
C GLU A 124 10.68 -0.28 -5.06
N LEU A 125 11.34 0.56 -5.87
CA LEU A 125 11.87 1.84 -5.41
C LEU A 125 10.78 2.81 -4.91
N GLU A 126 9.63 2.85 -5.58
CA GLU A 126 8.47 3.64 -5.14
C GLU A 126 7.91 3.15 -3.81
N LEU A 127 7.83 1.83 -3.61
CA LEU A 127 7.42 1.23 -2.34
C LEU A 127 8.41 1.54 -1.22
N ASP A 128 9.71 1.46 -1.48
CA ASP A 128 10.76 1.82 -0.51
C ASP A 128 10.73 3.30 -0.14
N GLU A 129 10.50 4.18 -1.12
CA GLU A 129 10.34 5.61 -0.87
C GLU A 129 9.10 5.89 -0.02
N LEU A 130 7.97 5.24 -0.33
CA LEU A 130 6.75 5.36 0.46
C LEU A 130 6.92 4.84 1.89
N ALA A 131 7.62 3.71 2.07
CA ALA A 131 7.96 3.18 3.38
C ALA A 131 8.84 4.15 4.18
N ARG A 132 9.84 4.77 3.53
CA ARG A 132 10.70 5.80 4.15
C ARG A 132 9.90 7.05 4.54
N GLN A 133 8.96 7.50 3.70
CA GLN A 133 8.09 8.64 4.00
C GLN A 133 7.17 8.34 5.17
N GLN A 134 6.57 7.14 5.22
CA GLN A 134 5.75 6.71 6.35
C GLN A 134 6.56 6.62 7.65
N ALA A 135 7.76 6.05 7.61
CA ALA A 135 8.64 5.98 8.78
C ALA A 135 9.01 7.38 9.31
N ARG A 136 9.33 8.32 8.42
CA ARG A 136 9.60 9.72 8.79
C ARG A 136 8.39 10.40 9.40
N ALA A 137 7.21 10.26 8.79
CA ALA A 137 5.98 10.84 9.30
C ALA A 137 5.62 10.28 10.70
N ARG A 138 5.84 8.98 10.92
CA ARG A 138 5.65 8.34 12.24
C ARG A 138 6.63 8.89 13.27
N ALA A 139 7.92 8.96 12.95
CA ALA A 139 8.93 9.48 13.87
C ALA A 139 8.64 10.94 14.25
N GLN A 140 8.16 11.73 13.30
CA GLN A 140 7.75 13.11 13.55
C GLN A 140 6.51 13.18 14.45
N PHE A 141 5.47 12.38 14.16
CA PHE A 141 4.26 12.33 14.99
C PHE A 141 4.56 11.92 16.43
N ILE A 142 5.39 10.88 16.63
CA ILE A 142 5.78 10.45 17.98
C ILE A 142 6.51 11.58 18.72
N ARG A 143 7.44 12.26 18.04
CA ARG A 143 8.22 13.35 18.63
C ARG A 143 7.36 14.55 18.99
N ASP A 144 6.50 14.99 18.08
CA ASP A 144 5.81 16.27 18.18
C ASP A 144 4.52 16.15 19.01
N GLU A 145 3.81 15.01 18.93
CA GLU A 145 2.48 14.84 19.52
C GLU A 145 2.48 13.86 20.70
N CYS A 146 3.09 12.67 20.56
CA CYS A 146 3.06 11.66 21.65
C CYS A 146 3.93 12.04 22.86
N LEU A 147 5.07 12.72 22.63
CA LEU A 147 5.91 13.19 23.74
C LEU A 147 5.36 14.47 24.39
N ALA A 148 4.54 15.24 23.68
CA ALA A 148 3.93 16.46 24.20
C ALA A 148 2.67 16.18 25.03
N ASP A 149 1.88 15.17 24.65
CA ASP A 149 0.65 14.78 25.34
C ASP A 149 0.56 13.27 25.62
N PRO A 150 0.58 12.85 26.90
CA PRO A 150 0.43 11.45 27.31
C PRO A 150 -0.89 10.80 26.85
N ALA A 151 -1.98 11.57 26.69
CA ALA A 151 -3.25 11.05 26.21
C ALA A 151 -3.16 10.65 24.72
N THR A 152 -2.46 11.45 23.92
CA THR A 152 -2.20 11.17 22.51
C THR A 152 -1.32 9.93 22.31
N ALA A 153 -0.31 9.72 23.16
CA ALA A 153 0.47 8.48 23.17
C ALA A 153 -0.40 7.23 23.47
N ARG A 154 -1.34 7.35 24.41
CA ARG A 154 -2.27 6.27 24.75
C ARG A 154 -3.27 5.96 23.63
N VAL A 155 -3.71 6.96 22.88
CA VAL A 155 -4.57 6.76 21.70
C VAL A 155 -3.78 6.12 20.55
N TYR A 156 -2.54 6.56 20.31
CA TYR A 156 -1.66 6.02 19.27
C TYR A 156 -1.39 4.52 19.46
N THR A 157 -1.03 4.11 20.69
CA THR A 157 -0.83 2.69 21.06
C THR A 157 -2.09 1.83 20.95
N LEU A 158 -3.28 2.40 21.18
CA LEU A 158 -4.55 1.70 20.97
C LEU A 158 -4.86 1.51 19.48
N LEU A 159 -4.47 2.48 18.64
CA LEU A 159 -4.67 2.43 17.18
C LEU A 159 -3.69 1.48 16.47
N GLU A 160 -2.49 1.25 17.02
CA GLU A 160 -1.52 0.27 16.49
C GLU A 160 -2.07 -1.17 16.47
N ARG A 161 -3.08 -1.48 17.30
CA ARG A 161 -3.74 -2.80 17.33
C ARG A 161 -4.88 -2.95 16.31
N SER A 162 -5.19 -1.90 15.54
CA SER A 162 -6.30 -1.94 14.59
C SER A 162 -5.86 -2.60 13.27
N PRO A 163 -6.47 -3.73 12.86
CA PRO A 163 -6.09 -4.45 11.64
C PRO A 163 -6.33 -3.66 10.35
N ARG A 164 -7.08 -2.55 10.42
CA ARG A 164 -7.32 -1.65 9.27
C ARG A 164 -6.17 -0.69 8.99
N LEU A 165 -5.29 -0.45 9.95
CA LEU A 165 -4.12 0.44 9.82
C LEU A 165 -2.84 -0.33 9.46
N GLY A 166 -2.95 -1.65 9.28
CA GLY A 166 -1.81 -2.57 9.13
C GLY A 166 -1.14 -2.81 10.48
N GLU A 167 -0.55 -4.00 10.65
CA GLU A 167 0.40 -4.22 11.75
C GLU A 167 1.60 -3.30 11.50
N LEU A 168 1.68 -2.18 12.21
CA LEU A 168 2.95 -1.50 12.38
C LEU A 168 3.85 -2.49 13.13
N ALA A 169 4.81 -3.07 12.40
CA ALA A 169 5.72 -4.10 12.90
C ALA A 169 6.21 -3.80 14.32
N GLY A 170 5.67 -4.55 15.28
CA GLY A 170 6.24 -4.86 16.60
C GLY A 170 7.10 -3.77 17.25
N VAL A 171 6.56 -2.56 17.44
CA VAL A 171 7.25 -1.56 18.25
C VAL A 171 6.84 -1.73 19.73
N LEU A 172 7.53 -2.69 20.36
CA LEU A 172 8.14 -2.59 21.69
C LEU A 172 7.21 -2.59 22.92
N ASP A 173 7.47 -3.56 23.81
CA ASP A 173 7.28 -3.41 25.25
C ASP A 173 7.84 -2.04 25.69
N GLY A 174 7.10 -1.31 26.53
CA GLY A 174 7.42 0.09 26.86
C GLY A 174 8.85 0.33 27.38
N ASP A 175 9.48 -0.69 27.96
CA ASP A 175 10.88 -0.65 28.45
C ASP A 175 11.90 -0.57 27.30
N ASP A 176 11.55 -1.10 26.15
CA ASP A 176 12.42 -1.33 25.01
C ASP A 176 12.44 -0.10 24.07
N LEU A 177 11.35 0.68 24.06
CA LEU A 177 11.23 1.98 23.38
C LEU A 177 12.18 3.03 23.96
N VAL A 178 12.29 3.09 25.29
CA VAL A 178 13.14 4.07 26.01
C VAL A 178 14.63 3.76 25.78
N ALA A 179 14.99 2.47 25.78
CA ALA A 179 16.35 2.01 25.50
C ALA A 179 16.76 2.29 24.04
N GLN A 180 15.85 2.11 23.09
CA GLN A 180 16.11 2.42 21.68
C GLN A 180 16.16 3.93 21.42
N LEU A 181 15.34 4.76 22.06
CA LEU A 181 15.44 6.22 21.97
C LEU A 181 16.78 6.77 22.50
N ALA A 182 17.33 6.15 23.55
CA ALA A 182 18.62 6.53 24.13
C ALA A 182 19.83 6.23 23.22
N GLN A 183 19.70 5.34 22.23
CA GLN A 183 20.77 5.04 21.28
C GLN A 183 20.92 6.08 20.16
N TRP A 184 19.89 6.89 19.90
CA TRP A 184 19.84 7.79 18.75
C TRP A 184 19.97 9.28 19.10
N HIS A 185 19.94 9.64 20.38
CA HIS A 185 20.12 11.02 20.84
C HIS A 185 20.89 11.11 22.17
N GLU A 186 21.77 12.11 22.28
CA GLU A 186 22.39 12.54 23.54
C GLU A 186 21.28 12.76 24.58
N PRO A 187 21.41 12.22 25.82
CA PRO A 187 20.27 11.97 26.68
C PRO A 187 19.55 13.26 27.06
N ALA A 188 18.43 13.53 26.39
CA ALA A 188 17.56 14.63 26.74
C ALA A 188 17.00 14.37 28.14
N MET A 189 17.02 15.39 29.00
CA MET A 189 16.53 15.36 30.38
C MET A 189 15.24 14.55 30.62
N PRO A 190 14.22 14.59 29.73
CA PRO A 190 13.02 13.76 29.89
C PRO A 190 13.26 12.24 29.90
N VAL A 191 14.23 11.75 29.13
CA VAL A 191 14.58 10.31 29.07
C VAL A 191 15.25 9.86 30.37
N LEU A 192 16.12 10.70 30.93
CA LEU A 192 16.75 10.44 32.23
C LEU A 192 15.73 10.47 33.38
N ILE A 193 14.76 11.39 33.32
CA ILE A 193 13.66 11.47 34.30
C ILE A 193 12.78 10.22 34.21
N ALA A 194 12.40 9.77 33.01
CA ALA A 194 11.59 8.58 32.81
C ALA A 194 12.30 7.31 33.32
N GLN A 195 13.58 7.13 32.99
CA GLN A 195 14.39 6.01 33.50
C GLN A 195 14.54 6.04 35.03
N ALA A 196 14.69 7.23 35.63
CA ALA A 196 14.79 7.38 37.07
C ALA A 196 13.47 7.01 37.77
N VAL A 197 12.32 7.43 37.21
CA VAL A 197 10.99 7.13 37.76
C VAL A 197 10.68 5.63 37.64
N ILE A 198 10.96 5.01 36.49
CA ILE A 198 10.77 3.56 36.28
C ILE A 198 11.68 2.76 37.24
N GLY A 199 12.95 3.15 37.37
CA GLY A 199 13.89 2.51 38.29
C GLY A 199 13.51 2.67 39.77
N LEU A 200 12.88 3.79 40.14
CA LEU A 200 12.38 4.02 41.50
C LEU A 200 11.13 3.17 41.77
N LEU A 201 10.18 3.13 40.83
CA LEU A 201 8.94 2.36 40.94
C LEU A 201 9.19 0.85 40.95
N GLY A 202 10.17 0.35 40.18
CA GLY A 202 10.55 -1.07 40.17
C GLY A 202 11.23 -1.57 41.45
N ARG A 203 11.61 -0.67 42.37
CA ARG A 203 12.29 -1.01 43.64
C ARG A 203 11.41 -0.83 44.88
N LEU A 204 10.18 -0.34 44.70
CA LEU A 204 9.27 -0.08 45.81
C LEU A 204 8.45 -1.31 46.13
N THR A 205 8.33 -1.62 47.42
CA THR A 205 7.35 -2.61 47.87
C THR A 205 5.94 -2.05 47.68
N PRO A 206 4.91 -2.90 47.49
CA PRO A 206 3.53 -2.44 47.25
C PRO A 206 3.07 -1.43 48.30
N LYS A 207 3.44 -1.62 49.56
CA LYS A 207 3.11 -0.70 50.67
C LYS A 207 3.72 0.69 50.48
N GLN A 208 4.99 0.76 50.06
CA GLN A 208 5.68 2.03 49.83
C GLN A 208 5.17 2.76 48.58
N SER A 209 4.69 2.03 47.56
CA SER A 209 4.05 2.67 46.41
C SER A 209 2.72 3.33 46.78
N TYR A 210 1.92 2.71 47.67
CA TYR A 210 0.69 3.32 48.17
C TYR A 210 0.95 4.60 48.97
N ASP A 211 1.94 4.56 49.89
CA ASP A 211 2.31 5.71 50.72
C ASP A 211 2.84 6.91 49.90
N ILE A 212 3.54 6.64 48.78
CA ILE A 212 4.03 7.69 47.87
C ILE A 212 2.88 8.30 47.08
N VAL A 213 1.94 7.47 46.61
CA VAL A 213 0.74 7.94 45.90
C VAL A 213 -0.15 8.78 46.83
N ASP A 214 -0.30 8.40 48.10
CA ASP A 214 -1.07 9.18 49.08
C ASP A 214 -0.43 10.54 49.38
N ASN A 215 0.91 10.60 49.48
CA ASN A 215 1.61 11.88 49.61
C ASN A 215 1.44 12.76 48.37
N PHE A 216 1.47 12.16 47.17
CA PHE A 216 1.24 12.88 45.92
C PHE A 216 -0.20 13.41 45.82
N ILE A 217 -1.20 12.61 46.20
CA ILE A 217 -2.61 13.03 46.31
C ILE A 217 -2.74 14.22 47.28
N GLY A 218 -2.03 14.19 48.42
CA GLY A 218 -1.97 15.31 49.37
C GLY A 218 -1.43 16.60 48.76
N VAL A 219 -0.37 16.51 47.96
CA VAL A 219 0.20 17.66 47.24
C VAL A 219 -0.76 18.19 46.18
N VAL A 220 -1.40 17.31 45.40
CA VAL A 220 -2.38 17.69 44.37
C VAL A 220 -3.61 18.40 44.99
N ARG A 221 -4.07 17.98 46.17
CA ARG A 221 -5.09 18.72 46.93
C ARG A 221 -4.59 20.10 47.35
N GLY A 222 -3.35 20.19 47.85
CA GLY A 222 -2.74 21.45 48.27
C GLY A 222 -2.58 22.48 47.15
N TYR A 223 -2.44 22.03 45.90
CA TYR A 223 -2.35 22.89 44.70
C TYR A 223 -3.70 23.27 44.08
N GLY A 224 -4.82 22.91 44.72
CA GLY A 224 -6.16 23.36 44.31
C GLY A 224 -6.83 22.52 43.22
N ALA A 225 -6.41 21.27 43.02
CA ALA A 225 -7.04 20.31 42.11
C ALA A 225 -7.71 19.14 42.87
N PRO A 226 -8.74 19.39 43.70
CA PRO A 226 -9.33 18.39 44.58
C PRO A 226 -10.03 17.26 43.81
N GLU A 227 -10.65 17.55 42.67
CA GLU A 227 -11.36 16.56 41.85
C GLU A 227 -10.42 15.48 41.28
N VAL A 228 -9.20 15.89 40.90
CA VAL A 228 -8.16 14.96 40.40
C VAL A 228 -7.59 14.13 41.53
N ALA A 229 -7.40 14.73 42.71
CA ALA A 229 -6.96 14.03 43.90
C ALA A 229 -7.97 12.96 44.37
N ASP A 230 -9.28 13.24 44.28
CA ASP A 230 -10.33 12.31 44.67
C ASP A 230 -10.43 11.11 43.71
N GLN A 231 -10.22 11.34 42.41
CA GLN A 231 -10.12 10.27 41.42
C GLN A 231 -8.89 9.39 41.64
N LEU A 232 -7.74 10.00 41.94
CA LEU A 232 -6.50 9.27 42.25
C LEU A 232 -6.65 8.45 43.54
N GLN A 233 -7.33 8.99 44.56
CA GLN A 233 -7.60 8.27 45.80
C GLN A 233 -8.56 7.08 45.61
N ALA A 234 -9.56 7.23 44.74
CA ALA A 234 -10.47 6.13 44.41
C ALA A 234 -9.77 4.96 43.68
N LEU A 235 -8.67 5.25 42.96
CA LEU A 235 -7.81 4.27 42.32
C LEU A 235 -6.77 3.66 43.28
N ASN A 236 -6.43 4.35 44.37
CA ASN A 236 -5.44 3.92 45.37
C ASN A 236 -6.00 3.00 46.48
N LYS A 237 -7.13 2.31 46.26
CA LYS A 237 -7.82 1.54 47.31
C LYS A 237 -6.94 0.40 47.87
N HIS A 238 -6.59 0.49 49.14
CA HIS A 238 -5.98 -0.59 49.92
C HIS A 238 -6.91 -1.80 49.99
N PRO A 239 -6.43 -3.03 49.68
CA PRO A 239 -7.25 -4.24 49.81
C PRO A 239 -7.45 -4.73 51.26
N ASP A 240 -7.05 -3.98 52.30
CA ASP A 240 -6.93 -4.50 53.67
C ASP A 240 -7.80 -3.83 54.76
N GLU A 241 -8.70 -2.90 54.42
CA GLU A 241 -9.64 -2.33 55.40
C GLU A 241 -11.03 -2.95 55.26
N GLY A 242 -11.19 -4.16 55.82
CA GLY A 242 -12.45 -4.89 55.69
C GLY A 242 -12.64 -6.11 56.60
N VAL A 243 -12.01 -6.20 57.78
CA VAL A 243 -12.50 -7.11 58.86
C VAL A 243 -12.26 -6.46 60.22
N HIS A 244 -13.25 -5.69 60.70
CA HIS A 244 -13.35 -5.37 62.11
C HIS A 244 -13.70 -6.65 62.90
N ARG A 245 -12.81 -7.01 63.82
CA ARG A 245 -13.09 -7.83 65.01
C ARG A 245 -14.26 -7.21 65.77
N GLU A 246 -15.42 -7.87 65.75
CA GLU A 246 -16.41 -7.75 66.82
C GLU A 246 -16.23 -8.88 67.83
N ALA A 247 -16.46 -8.50 69.08
CA ALA A 247 -16.03 -9.17 70.29
C ALA A 247 -16.80 -10.47 70.59
N PHE A 248 -16.11 -11.42 71.20
CA PHE A 248 -16.71 -12.51 71.97
C PHE A 248 -17.58 -11.96 73.12
N PRO A 249 -18.63 -12.70 73.48
CA PRO A 249 -18.81 -13.06 74.88
C PRO A 249 -18.85 -14.59 75.06
N ALA A 250 -18.24 -15.03 76.15
CA ALA A 250 -18.32 -16.38 76.68
C ALA A 250 -19.65 -16.55 77.44
N ASP A 251 -20.42 -17.60 77.13
CA ASP A 251 -20.59 -18.78 77.99
C ASP A 251 -21.82 -19.62 77.61
N VAL A 252 -21.71 -20.91 77.94
CA VAL A 252 -22.78 -21.93 78.10
C VAL A 252 -23.25 -22.65 76.82
N VAL A 253 -23.26 -23.98 76.66
CA VAL A 253 -22.79 -25.18 77.38
C VAL A 253 -23.09 -26.37 76.44
N ASN A 254 -22.23 -27.40 76.46
CA ASN A 254 -22.44 -28.82 76.15
C ASN A 254 -23.07 -29.31 74.83
N GLY A 255 -22.39 -30.30 74.25
CA GLY A 255 -23.06 -31.48 73.68
C GLY A 255 -22.25 -32.21 72.61
N ALA A 256 -21.47 -33.21 73.02
CA ALA A 256 -21.43 -34.59 72.49
C ALA A 256 -21.96 -34.81 71.04
N ALA A 257 -21.34 -35.55 70.12
CA ALA A 257 -20.43 -36.68 70.21
C ALA A 257 -19.99 -37.09 68.79
N LYS A 258 -18.80 -37.68 68.71
CA LYS A 258 -18.43 -38.94 68.04
C LYS A 258 -18.81 -39.22 66.57
N HIS A 259 -17.88 -40.00 66.00
CA HIS A 259 -17.95 -40.84 64.79
C HIS A 259 -17.69 -40.09 63.48
N SER A 260 -16.95 -40.61 62.50
CA SER A 260 -16.18 -41.85 62.35
C SER A 260 -15.61 -41.84 60.92
N ALA A 261 -14.46 -42.48 60.73
CA ALA A 261 -13.99 -43.12 59.49
C ALA A 261 -13.63 -42.26 58.26
N ALA A 262 -12.32 -42.09 58.04
CA ALA A 262 -11.46 -42.87 57.12
C ALA A 262 -11.90 -43.12 55.64
N PRO A 263 -10.95 -43.44 54.73
CA PRO A 263 -10.88 -42.97 53.34
C PRO A 263 -11.08 -44.07 52.28
N ASN A 264 -11.10 -43.69 50.98
CA ASN A 264 -10.56 -44.44 49.82
C ASN A 264 -10.67 -43.57 48.56
N VAL A 265 -9.60 -43.27 47.83
CA VAL A 265 -8.92 -44.09 46.79
C VAL A 265 -9.85 -44.51 45.64
N SER A 266 -9.78 -43.78 44.54
CA SER A 266 -9.35 -44.26 43.22
C SER A 266 -8.96 -43.06 42.35
#